data_AF-L1L2L8-F1
#
_entry.id   AF-L1L2L8-F1
#
_cell.length_a   1.000
_cell.length_b   1.000
_cell.length_c   1.000
_cell.angle_alpha   90.00
_cell.angle_beta   90.00
_cell.angle_gamma   90.00
#
_symmetry.space_group_name_H-M   'P 1'
#
loop_
_entity.id
_entity.type
_entity.pdbx_description
1 polymer ?
#
loop_
_entity_poly.entity_id
_entity_poly.type
_entity_poly.pdbx_seq_one_letter_code
_entity_poly.pdbx_strand_id
1 'polypeptide(L)'
;MPEPSDHRPEHSDRPEYSDRSGHYSERDVQREVTELEGKSATAARLFDIRRIIGGLFVVYGLIVTLAGLTASDAEIDKAEGVNINLWTGLGMLALGVFFLGWLWLRPLKHAPVPELPPDE
;
A
#
# COMPACT_ATOMS: atom_id res chain seq x y z
N MET A 1 12.69 -8.61 89.02
CA MET A 1 11.99 -8.42 87.73
C MET A 1 12.84 -9.04 86.64
N PRO A 2 12.42 -10.16 86.03
CA PRO A 2 13.05 -10.71 84.83
C PRO A 2 12.37 -10.19 83.55
N GLU A 3 13.15 -9.71 82.59
CA GLU A 3 12.68 -9.44 81.22
C GLU A 3 12.60 -10.76 80.43
N PRO A 4 11.53 -10.99 79.64
CA PRO A 4 11.46 -12.13 78.75
C PRO A 4 12.16 -11.84 77.41
N SER A 5 13.05 -12.75 77.04
CA SER A 5 13.61 -12.97 75.72
C SER A 5 12.55 -13.13 74.63
N ASP A 6 12.79 -12.66 73.40
CA ASP A 6 13.12 -13.55 72.26
C ASP A 6 13.40 -12.82 70.93
N HIS A 7 14.18 -13.51 70.08
CA HIS A 7 14.14 -13.53 68.59
C HIS A 7 14.33 -12.22 67.81
N ARG A 8 14.96 -12.13 66.63
CA ARG A 8 15.77 -12.94 65.70
C ARG A 8 16.14 -11.90 64.60
N PRO A 9 17.30 -11.95 63.91
CA PRO A 9 17.59 -10.96 62.87
C PRO A 9 16.58 -11.07 61.73
N GLU A 10 15.70 -10.08 61.59
CA GLU A 10 14.80 -9.99 60.44
C GLU A 10 15.58 -9.57 59.20
N HIS A 11 15.75 -10.60 58.37
CA HIS A 11 15.85 -10.64 56.93
C HIS A 11 15.66 -9.31 56.19
N SER A 12 16.69 -8.99 55.42
CA SER A 12 16.76 -8.01 54.33
C SER A 12 15.50 -7.88 53.47
N ASP A 13 14.66 -6.89 53.75
CA ASP A 13 13.68 -6.39 52.78
C ASP A 13 14.37 -5.43 51.79
N ARG A 14 15.09 -6.00 50.83
CA ARG A 14 15.38 -5.33 49.57
C ARG A 14 14.32 -5.77 48.56
N PRO A 15 13.27 -4.98 48.30
CA PRO A 15 12.42 -5.28 47.16
C PRO A 15 13.24 -5.11 45.89
N GLU A 16 13.21 -6.19 45.14
CA GLU A 16 13.90 -6.48 43.89
C GLU A 16 13.83 -5.32 42.91
N TYR A 17 14.96 -5.07 42.24
CA TYR A 17 15.01 -4.36 40.98
C TYR A 17 14.24 -5.23 39.97
N SER A 18 12.90 -5.13 39.96
CA SER A 18 12.04 -5.81 38.99
C SER A 18 12.26 -5.16 37.63
N ASP A 19 13.31 -5.66 36.99
CA ASP A 19 13.50 -5.82 35.57
C ASP A 19 12.43 -5.13 34.72
N ARG A 20 12.59 -3.82 34.54
CA ARG A 20 11.79 -2.99 33.66
C ARG A 20 12.07 -3.27 32.17
N SER A 21 12.59 -4.46 31.86
CA SER A 21 12.94 -4.95 30.52
C SER A 21 11.92 -5.94 29.96
N GLY A 22 11.07 -6.54 30.81
CA GLY A 22 10.13 -7.59 30.40
C GLY A 22 8.79 -7.10 29.84
N HIS A 23 8.59 -5.78 29.77
CA HIS A 23 7.34 -5.16 29.32
C HIS A 23 7.32 -4.82 27.82
N TYR A 24 8.17 -5.47 27.02
CA TYR A 24 7.80 -5.79 25.64
C TYR A 24 6.85 -6.99 25.72
N SER A 25 5.55 -6.71 25.86
CA SER A 25 4.54 -7.73 26.09
C SER A 25 4.08 -8.31 24.75
N GLU A 26 3.68 -9.57 24.71
CA GLU A 26 3.06 -10.21 23.52
C GLU A 26 1.97 -9.33 22.86
N ARG A 27 1.35 -8.42 23.60
CA ARG A 27 0.38 -7.42 23.13
C ARG A 27 0.96 -6.34 22.20
N ASP A 28 2.22 -5.97 22.38
CA ASP A 28 2.88 -4.98 21.52
C ASP A 28 3.14 -5.58 20.14
N VAL A 29 3.53 -6.86 20.10
CA VAL A 29 3.65 -7.65 18.87
C VAL A 29 2.27 -7.81 18.21
N GLN A 30 1.24 -8.10 19.00
CA GLN A 30 -0.12 -8.19 18.48
C GLN A 30 -0.61 -6.89 17.85
N ARG A 31 -0.27 -5.74 18.44
CA ARG A 31 -0.60 -4.41 17.89
C ARG A 31 0.15 -4.13 16.60
N GLU A 32 1.43 -4.49 16.54
CA GLU A 32 2.27 -4.29 15.36
C GLU A 32 1.77 -5.13 14.17
N VAL A 33 1.28 -6.36 14.43
CA VAL A 33 0.63 -7.23 13.43
C VAL A 33 -0.65 -6.58 12.87
N THR A 34 -1.55 -6.11 13.73
CA THR A 34 -2.79 -5.44 13.28
C THR A 34 -2.52 -4.16 12.49
N GLU A 35 -1.47 -3.44 12.87
CA GLU A 35 -1.04 -2.23 12.17
C GLU A 35 -0.48 -2.54 10.77
N LEU A 36 0.20 -3.68 10.59
CA LEU A 36 0.68 -4.17 9.29
C LEU A 36 -0.46 -4.68 8.40
N GLU A 37 -1.49 -5.26 8.99
CA GLU A 37 -2.70 -5.67 8.28
C GLU A 37 -3.47 -4.46 7.73
N GLY A 38 -3.62 -3.37 8.50
CA GLY A 38 -4.15 -2.08 8.01
C GLY A 38 -3.26 -1.38 6.95
N LYS A 39 -1.93 -1.52 7.07
CA LYS A 39 -0.97 -1.07 6.05
C LYS A 39 -1.17 -1.78 4.70
N SER A 40 -1.65 -3.03 4.70
CA SER A 40 -1.96 -3.80 3.48
C SER A 40 -3.37 -3.53 2.89
N ALA A 41 -4.38 -3.20 3.70
CA ALA A 41 -5.69 -2.73 3.22
C ALA A 41 -5.54 -1.41 2.44
N THR A 42 -4.65 -0.55 2.94
CA THR A 42 -4.23 0.68 2.29
C THR A 42 -3.47 0.37 0.99
N ALA A 43 -2.58 -0.62 0.97
CA ALA A 43 -1.92 -1.11 -0.26
C ALA A 43 -2.91 -1.61 -1.34
N ALA A 44 -4.12 -2.03 -0.97
CA ALA A 44 -5.18 -2.40 -1.91
C ALA A 44 -5.90 -1.20 -2.56
N ARG A 45 -5.75 0.01 -2.01
CA ARG A 45 -6.10 1.28 -2.68
C ARG A 45 -4.96 1.77 -3.58
N LEU A 46 -3.77 1.16 -3.49
CA LEU A 46 -2.57 1.53 -4.25
C LEU A 46 -2.43 0.91 -5.66
N PHE A 47 -3.41 0.14 -6.17
CA PHE A 47 -3.53 -0.13 -7.62
C PHE A 47 -4.74 0.57 -8.23
N ASP A 48 -5.22 1.62 -7.56
CA ASP A 48 -6.12 2.59 -8.15
C ASP A 48 -5.39 3.38 -9.26
N ILE A 49 -4.10 3.68 -9.05
CA ILE A 49 -3.31 4.52 -9.98
C ILE A 49 -2.97 3.84 -11.31
N ARG A 50 -2.63 2.54 -11.30
CA ARG A 50 -2.34 1.80 -12.55
C ARG A 50 -3.57 1.68 -13.41
N ARG A 51 -4.75 1.59 -12.78
CA ARG A 51 -6.05 1.59 -13.42
C ARG A 51 -6.39 2.95 -14.01
N ILE A 52 -6.23 4.02 -13.22
CA ILE A 52 -6.50 5.39 -13.66
C ILE A 52 -5.57 5.80 -14.80
N ILE A 53 -4.25 5.61 -14.64
CA ILE A 53 -3.26 5.97 -15.66
C ILE A 53 -3.43 5.12 -16.92
N GLY A 54 -3.58 3.80 -16.76
CA GLY A 54 -3.85 2.90 -17.88
C GLY A 54 -5.12 3.30 -18.64
N GLY A 55 -6.20 3.61 -17.92
CA GLY A 55 -7.45 4.10 -18.50
C GLY A 55 -7.29 5.43 -19.25
N LEU A 56 -6.59 6.41 -18.67
CA LEU A 56 -6.31 7.68 -19.34
C LEU A 56 -5.53 7.46 -20.64
N PHE A 57 -4.46 6.66 -20.61
CA PHE A 57 -3.65 6.37 -21.80
C PHE A 57 -4.48 5.70 -22.91
N VAL A 58 -5.40 4.82 -22.55
CA VAL A 58 -6.32 4.21 -23.53
C VAL A 58 -7.26 5.27 -24.10
N VAL A 59 -7.91 6.09 -23.28
CA VAL A 59 -8.87 7.11 -23.76
C VAL A 59 -8.19 8.15 -24.65
N TYR A 60 -7.10 8.75 -24.18
CA TYR A 60 -6.36 9.75 -24.96
C TYR A 60 -5.69 9.13 -26.19
N GLY A 61 -5.09 7.94 -26.03
CA GLY A 61 -4.50 7.20 -27.14
C GLY A 61 -5.53 6.92 -28.23
N LEU A 62 -6.76 6.54 -27.87
CA LEU A 62 -7.84 6.32 -28.82
C LEU A 62 -8.21 7.60 -29.57
N ILE A 63 -8.40 8.72 -28.86
CA ILE A 63 -8.72 10.02 -29.47
C ILE A 63 -7.62 10.45 -30.44
N VAL A 64 -6.36 10.36 -30.02
CA VAL A 64 -5.19 10.77 -30.82
C VAL A 64 -4.97 9.85 -32.02
N THR A 65 -5.20 8.54 -31.85
CA THR A 65 -5.14 7.57 -32.95
C THR A 65 -6.25 7.85 -33.97
N LEU A 66 -7.48 8.11 -33.52
CA LEU A 66 -8.59 8.46 -34.40
C LEU A 66 -8.32 9.78 -35.14
N ALA A 67 -7.84 10.81 -34.44
CA ALA A 67 -7.42 12.06 -35.07
C ALA A 67 -6.31 11.86 -36.11
N GLY A 68 -5.37 10.96 -35.84
CA GLY A 68 -4.35 10.52 -36.80
C GLY A 68 -4.98 9.81 -38.01
N LEU A 69 -5.89 8.86 -37.80
CA LEU A 69 -6.56 8.13 -38.89
C LEU A 69 -7.44 9.03 -39.77
N THR A 70 -8.06 10.06 -39.20
CA THR A 70 -8.91 11.02 -39.92
C THR A 70 -8.15 12.23 -40.45
N ALA A 71 -6.82 12.28 -40.26
CA ALA A 71 -6.00 13.37 -40.78
C ALA A 71 -6.07 13.37 -42.32
N SER A 72 -6.36 14.52 -42.90
CA SER A 72 -6.44 14.72 -44.35
C SER A 72 -5.04 14.60 -44.97
N ASP A 73 -4.96 14.09 -46.22
CA ASP A 73 -3.71 13.92 -46.97
C ASP A 73 -2.84 15.20 -47.00
N ALA A 74 -3.46 16.39 -46.94
CA ALA A 74 -2.78 17.68 -46.88
C ALA A 74 -1.97 17.94 -45.58
N GLU A 75 -2.28 17.23 -44.49
CA GLU A 75 -1.52 17.28 -43.23
C GLU A 75 -0.42 16.21 -43.18
N ILE A 76 -0.60 15.09 -43.87
CA ILE A 76 0.38 13.99 -43.98
C ILE A 76 1.57 14.41 -44.85
N ASP A 77 1.33 15.19 -45.90
CA ASP A 77 2.37 15.72 -46.81
C ASP A 77 3.31 16.73 -46.13
N LYS A 78 2.85 17.42 -45.07
CA LYS A 78 3.69 18.34 -44.27
C LYS A 78 4.59 17.62 -43.26
N ALA A 79 4.36 16.34 -43.01
CA ALA A 79 5.03 15.53 -41.97
C ALA A 79 5.89 14.40 -42.57
N GLU A 80 6.47 14.61 -43.76
CA GLU A 80 7.28 13.60 -44.48
C GLU A 80 6.58 12.22 -44.62
N GLY A 81 5.24 12.19 -44.71
CA GLY A 81 4.48 10.95 -44.84
C GLY A 81 4.33 10.14 -43.54
N VAL A 82 4.78 10.65 -42.39
CA VAL A 82 4.65 9.98 -41.09
C VAL A 82 3.59 10.67 -40.24
N ASN A 83 2.49 9.98 -39.98
CA ASN A 83 1.43 10.49 -39.12
C ASN A 83 1.85 10.40 -37.65
N ILE A 84 2.40 11.50 -37.14
CA ILE A 84 2.86 11.61 -35.75
C ILE A 84 1.72 11.34 -34.77
N ASN A 85 0.51 11.86 -35.00
CA ASN A 85 -0.63 11.59 -34.12
C ASN A 85 -0.96 10.09 -34.10
N LEU A 86 -0.91 9.40 -35.24
CA LEU A 86 -1.16 7.96 -35.31
C LEU A 86 -0.15 7.16 -34.48
N TRP A 87 1.15 7.40 -34.70
CA TRP A 87 2.21 6.69 -33.97
C TRP A 87 2.20 6.99 -32.47
N THR A 88 1.95 8.25 -32.12
CA THR A 88 1.88 8.68 -30.72
C THR A 88 0.66 8.08 -30.04
N GLY A 89 -0.51 8.09 -30.70
CA GLY A 89 -1.74 7.48 -30.21
C GLY A 89 -1.61 5.97 -30.05
N LEU A 90 -1.00 5.29 -31.02
CA LEU A 90 -0.75 3.85 -30.97
C LEU A 90 0.24 3.48 -29.85
N GLY A 91 1.29 4.27 -29.66
CA GLY A 91 2.21 4.13 -28.54
C GLY A 91 1.52 4.31 -27.18
N MET A 92 0.66 5.32 -27.05
CA MET A 92 -0.17 5.54 -25.85
C MET A 92 -1.12 4.37 -25.59
N LEU A 93 -1.75 3.81 -26.64
CA LEU A 93 -2.62 2.65 -26.54
C LEU A 93 -1.86 1.41 -26.09
N ALA A 94 -0.72 1.11 -26.70
CA ALA A 94 0.12 -0.02 -26.32
C ALA A 94 0.55 0.08 -24.84
N LEU A 95 0.94 1.28 -24.39
CA LEU A 95 1.32 1.53 -23.01
C LEU A 95 0.13 1.41 -22.05
N GLY A 96 -1.03 1.97 -22.40
CA GLY A 96 -2.25 1.88 -21.60
C GLY A 96 -2.72 0.43 -21.43
N VAL A 97 -2.73 -0.34 -22.52
CA VAL A 97 -3.04 -1.76 -22.52
C VAL A 97 -2.00 -2.55 -21.72
N PHE A 98 -0.72 -2.21 -21.80
CA PHE A 98 0.31 -2.81 -20.95
C PHE A 98 0.04 -2.57 -19.46
N PHE A 99 -0.31 -1.35 -19.05
CA PHE A 99 -0.62 -1.05 -17.65
C PHE A 99 -1.89 -1.74 -17.16
N LEU A 100 -2.91 -1.85 -18.01
CA LEU A 100 -4.13 -2.62 -17.73
C LEU A 100 -3.86 -4.12 -17.68
N GLY A 101 -3.02 -4.65 -18.58
CA GLY A 101 -2.60 -6.05 -18.60
C GLY A 101 -1.72 -6.43 -17.42
N TRP A 102 -0.87 -5.51 -16.96
CA TRP A 102 -0.05 -5.68 -15.76
C TRP A 102 -0.89 -5.77 -14.47
N LEU A 103 -2.05 -5.11 -14.44
CA LEU A 103 -3.01 -5.24 -13.36
C LEU A 103 -3.63 -6.63 -13.30
N TRP A 104 -3.79 -7.25 -14.47
CA TRP A 104 -4.17 -8.65 -14.61
C TRP A 104 -3.04 -9.59 -14.12
N LEU A 105 -1.78 -9.23 -14.39
CA LEU A 105 -0.61 -10.03 -14.03
C LEU A 105 -0.21 -9.89 -12.54
N ARG A 106 -0.53 -8.77 -11.90
CA ARG A 106 -0.38 -8.52 -10.47
C ARG A 106 -1.69 -7.99 -9.90
N PRO A 107 -2.65 -8.85 -9.56
CA PRO A 107 -3.87 -8.41 -8.89
C PRO A 107 -3.61 -8.07 -7.42
N LEU A 108 -4.34 -7.08 -6.90
CA LEU A 108 -4.26 -6.68 -5.50
C LEU A 108 -5.05 -7.58 -4.57
N LYS A 109 -4.41 -8.01 -3.48
CA LYS A 109 -5.09 -8.64 -2.37
C LYS A 109 -5.73 -7.54 -1.50
N HIS A 110 -7.04 -7.61 -1.30
CA HIS A 110 -7.76 -6.77 -0.34
C HIS A 110 -7.34 -7.18 1.07
N ALA A 111 -7.09 -6.23 1.97
CA ALA A 111 -6.93 -6.56 3.38
C ALA A 111 -8.21 -6.21 4.15
N PRO A 112 -8.66 -7.08 5.08
CA PRO A 112 -9.89 -6.85 5.83
C PRO A 112 -9.74 -5.67 6.80
N VAL A 113 -10.86 -5.01 7.10
CA VAL A 113 -10.91 -3.94 8.09
C VAL A 113 -10.85 -4.57 9.49
N PRO A 114 -9.96 -4.14 10.39
CA PRO A 114 -9.93 -4.65 11.76
C PRO A 114 -11.19 -4.18 12.53
N GLU A 115 -12.07 -5.11 12.92
CA GLU A 115 -13.11 -4.81 13.92
C GLU A 115 -12.44 -4.65 15.29
N LEU A 116 -12.56 -3.46 15.87
CA LEU A 116 -12.17 -3.22 17.26
C LEU A 116 -13.21 -3.88 18.18
N PRO A 117 -12.80 -4.61 19.23
CA PRO A 117 -13.74 -5.21 20.17
C PRO A 117 -14.49 -4.12 20.96
N PRO A 118 -15.73 -4.39 21.44
CA PRO A 118 -16.49 -3.42 22.21
C PRO A 118 -15.81 -3.19 23.56
N ASP A 119 -15.75 -1.93 23.97
CA ASP A 119 -15.21 -1.52 25.26
C ASP A 119 -16.09 -2.10 26.40
N GLU A 120 -15.50 -2.92 27.29
CA GLU A 120 -16.13 -3.37 28.55
C GLU A 120 -15.81 -2.42 29.72
#